data_AF-A0AAW9KH44-F1
#
_entry.id   AF-A0AAW9KH44-F1
#
_cell.length_a   1.000
_cell.length_b   1.000
_cell.length_c   1.000
_cell.angle_alpha   90.00
_cell.angle_beta   90.00
_cell.angle_gamma   90.00
#
_symmetry.space_group_name_H-M   'P 1'
#
loop_
_entity.id
_entity.type
_entity.pdbx_description
1 polymer ?
#
loop_
_entity_poly.entity_id
_entity_poly.type
_entity_poly.pdbx_seq_one_letter_code
_entity_poly.pdbx_strand_id
1 'polypeptide(L)'
;VMKVAEKSGFTNKLAKVLRPILKLIFKEAAKDEKALGAIVMNITANMMGLGNAATPFGIKAMQEMDRLNKEKGTASNDMALFLVLNAACIQLVPSTIISIRAACGSSNPGAIILPAILANTTAAVM
;
A
#
# COMPACT_ATOMS: atom_id res chain seq x y z
N VAL A 1 14.53 -7.78 8.79
CA VAL A 1 14.09 -6.36 8.72
C VAL A 1 12.57 -6.22 8.64
N MET A 2 11.87 -6.89 7.71
CA MET A 2 10.39 -6.85 7.60
C MET A 2 9.62 -7.35 8.83
N LYS A 3 9.99 -8.50 9.42
CA LYS A 3 9.41 -8.97 10.70
C LYS A 3 9.66 -8.00 11.86
N VAL A 4 10.68 -7.14 11.77
CA VAL A 4 10.98 -6.12 12.78
C VAL A 4 10.07 -4.92 12.58
N ALA A 5 9.81 -4.49 11.34
CA ALA A 5 8.86 -3.42 11.04
C ALA A 5 7.41 -3.76 11.45
N GLU A 6 7.03 -5.04 11.31
CA GLU A 6 5.75 -5.56 11.79
C GLU A 6 5.70 -5.60 13.32
N LYS A 7 6.75 -6.12 13.98
CA LYS A 7 6.83 -6.19 15.45
C LYS A 7 7.05 -4.85 16.14
N SER A 8 7.61 -3.85 15.45
CA SER A 8 7.89 -2.52 16.02
C SER A 8 6.66 -1.60 16.02
N GLY A 9 5.52 -2.04 15.47
CA GLY A 9 4.32 -1.22 15.31
C GLY A 9 4.49 -0.09 14.30
N PHE A 10 5.55 -0.12 13.48
CA PHE A 10 5.79 0.89 12.44
C PHE A 10 4.71 0.85 11.37
N THR A 11 4.27 -0.34 10.97
CA THR A 11 3.13 -0.54 10.06
C THR A 11 1.86 0.10 10.60
N ASN A 12 1.58 -0.04 11.90
CA ASN A 12 0.43 0.60 12.56
C ASN A 12 0.52 2.12 12.59
N LYS A 13 1.73 2.69 12.76
CA LYS A 13 1.94 4.14 12.67
C LYS A 13 1.73 4.65 11.24
N LEU A 14 2.28 3.96 10.25
CA LEU A 14 2.10 4.31 8.84
C LEU A 14 0.63 4.22 8.43
N ALA A 15 -0.08 3.15 8.84
CA ALA A 15 -1.51 3.00 8.63
C ALA A 15 -2.31 4.19 9.20
N LYS A 16 -1.96 4.68 10.40
CA LYS A 16 -2.60 5.88 10.99
C LYS A 16 -2.36 7.15 10.19
N VAL A 17 -1.17 7.31 9.60
CA VAL A 17 -0.82 8.47 8.76
C VAL A 17 -1.51 8.40 7.40
N LEU A 18 -1.61 7.21 6.80
CA LEU A 18 -2.27 7.01 5.50
C LEU A 18 -3.79 7.10 5.59
N ARG A 19 -4.37 6.74 6.73
CA ARG A 19 -5.82 6.74 6.93
C ARG A 19 -6.53 8.06 6.56
N PRO A 20 -6.10 9.26 7.01
CA PRO A 20 -6.74 10.51 6.60
C PRO A 20 -6.63 10.77 5.10
N ILE A 21 -5.50 10.43 4.48
CA ILE A 21 -5.29 10.59 3.03
C ILE A 21 -6.24 9.67 2.26
N LEU A 22 -6.31 8.40 2.64
CA LEU A 22 -7.21 7.42 2.01
C LEU A 22 -8.68 7.75 2.25
N LYS A 23 -9.03 8.36 3.40
CA LYS A 23 -10.39 8.84 3.67
C LYS A 23 -10.80 10.01 2.76
N LEU A 24 -9.85 10.80 2.27
CA LEU A 24 -10.09 11.87 1.30
C LEU A 24 -10.20 11.34 -0.14
N ILE A 25 -9.42 10.31 -0.47
CA ILE A 25 -9.34 9.74 -1.81
C ILE A 25 -10.56 8.84 -2.10
N PHE A 26 -10.94 7.99 -1.14
CA PHE A 26 -12.08 7.07 -1.28
C PHE A 26 -13.40 7.74 -0.90
N LYS A 27 -14.50 7.34 -1.56
CA LYS A 27 -15.83 7.94 -1.34
C LYS A 27 -16.74 7.09 -0.46
N GLU A 28 -17.26 6.00 -0.99
CA GLU A 28 -18.20 5.13 -0.29
C GLU A 28 -17.47 4.23 0.70
N ALA A 29 -16.30 3.71 0.30
CA ALA A 29 -15.45 2.90 1.16
C ALA A 29 -14.93 3.69 2.38
N ALA A 30 -14.79 5.02 2.29
CA ALA A 30 -14.34 5.87 3.40
C ALA A 30 -15.39 6.03 4.52
N LYS A 31 -16.66 5.70 4.25
CA LYS A 31 -17.76 5.76 5.21
C LYS A 31 -17.92 4.47 6.02
N ASP A 32 -17.25 3.39 5.61
CA ASP A 32 -17.31 2.08 6.25
C ASP A 32 -15.95 1.71 6.86
N GLU A 33 -15.93 1.48 8.16
CA GLU A 33 -14.71 1.19 8.91
C GLU A 33 -14.02 -0.12 8.48
N LYS A 34 -14.78 -1.13 8.02
CA LYS A 34 -14.21 -2.41 7.58
C LYS A 34 -13.57 -2.28 6.20
N ALA A 35 -14.25 -1.63 5.26
CA ALA A 35 -13.73 -1.36 3.93
C ALA A 35 -12.47 -0.48 4.01
N LEU A 36 -12.55 0.65 4.71
CA LEU A 36 -11.41 1.56 4.88
C LEU A 36 -10.25 0.87 5.60
N GLY A 37 -10.52 0.07 6.63
CA GLY A 37 -9.50 -0.68 7.35
C GLY A 37 -8.74 -1.67 6.45
N ALA A 38 -9.45 -2.43 5.62
CA ALA A 38 -8.84 -3.38 4.69
C ALA A 38 -8.00 -2.68 3.62
N ILE A 39 -8.48 -1.57 3.07
CA ILE A 39 -7.75 -0.72 2.11
C ILE A 39 -6.44 -0.21 2.74
N VAL A 40 -6.53 0.39 3.94
CA VAL A 40 -5.36 0.92 4.65
C VAL A 40 -4.32 -0.16 4.88
N MET A 41 -4.73 -1.36 5.30
CA MET A 41 -3.81 -2.48 5.52
C MET A 41 -3.14 -2.95 4.24
N ASN A 42 -3.88 -3.07 3.14
CA ASN A 42 -3.31 -3.44 1.84
C ASN A 42 -2.30 -2.39 1.36
N ILE A 43 -2.67 -1.11 1.33
CA ILE A 43 -1.78 -0.04 0.86
C ILE A 43 -0.54 0.06 1.76
N THR A 44 -0.70 -0.03 3.09
CA THR A 44 0.43 -0.05 4.02
C THR A 44 1.36 -1.23 3.77
N ALA A 45 0.82 -2.44 3.56
CA ALA A 45 1.60 -3.63 3.26
C ALA A 45 2.35 -3.49 1.93
N ASN A 46 1.68 -2.99 0.89
CA ASN A 46 2.28 -2.77 -0.43
C ASN A 46 3.40 -1.72 -0.37
N MET A 47 3.17 -0.58 0.30
CA MET A 47 4.18 0.47 0.50
C MET A 47 5.42 0.00 1.27
N MET A 48 5.25 -0.96 2.18
CA MET A 48 6.34 -1.60 2.93
C MET A 48 7.02 -2.75 2.18
N GLY A 49 6.51 -3.14 1.01
CA GLY A 49 6.96 -4.29 0.25
C GLY A 49 6.59 -5.64 0.84
N LEU A 50 5.63 -5.69 1.76
CA LEU A 50 5.11 -6.91 2.37
C LEU A 50 4.16 -7.62 1.39
N GLY A 51 4.65 -7.98 0.19
CA GLY A 51 3.84 -8.54 -0.89
C GLY A 51 3.02 -9.77 -0.46
N ASN A 52 3.60 -10.61 0.41
CA ASN A 52 2.93 -11.79 0.97
C ASN A 52 1.70 -11.46 1.83
N ALA A 53 1.64 -10.26 2.44
CA ALA A 53 0.50 -9.79 3.21
C ALA A 53 -0.40 -8.83 2.41
N ALA A 54 0.13 -8.13 1.40
CA ALA A 54 -0.62 -7.19 0.59
C ALA A 54 -1.77 -7.87 -0.16
N THR A 55 -1.53 -9.02 -0.79
CA THR A 55 -2.54 -9.75 -1.58
C THR A 55 -3.77 -10.19 -0.77
N PRO A 56 -3.65 -10.86 0.40
CA PRO A 56 -4.84 -11.23 1.18
C PRO A 56 -5.61 -10.01 1.70
N PHE A 57 -4.93 -8.93 2.10
CA PHE A 57 -5.61 -7.68 2.43
C PHE A 57 -6.29 -7.04 1.23
N GLY A 58 -5.71 -7.17 0.03
CA GLY A 58 -6.29 -6.68 -1.21
C GLY A 58 -7.60 -7.38 -1.57
N ILE A 59 -7.62 -8.71 -1.49
CA ILE A 59 -8.85 -9.51 -1.69
C ILE A 59 -9.93 -9.08 -0.68
N LYS A 60 -9.56 -8.93 0.60
CA LYS A 60 -10.49 -8.50 1.64
C LYS A 60 -11.03 -7.09 1.38
N ALA A 61 -10.19 -6.16 0.93
CA ALA A 61 -10.60 -4.81 0.56
C ALA A 61 -11.61 -4.83 -0.61
N MET A 62 -11.35 -5.63 -1.64
CA MET A 62 -12.26 -5.81 -2.77
C MET A 62 -13.61 -6.40 -2.35
N GLN A 63 -13.61 -7.38 -1.43
CA GLN A 63 -14.83 -7.96 -0.88
C GLN A 63 -15.66 -6.96 -0.07
N GLU A 64 -15.02 -6.15 0.77
CA GLU A 64 -15.73 -5.13 1.55
C GLU A 64 -16.24 -3.98 0.68
N MET A 65 -15.49 -3.56 -0.35
CA MET A 65 -15.98 -2.59 -1.33
C MET A 65 -17.14 -3.15 -2.17
N ASP A 66 -17.06 -4.41 -2.61
CA ASP A 66 -18.17 -5.06 -3.31
C ASP A 66 -19.38 -5.19 -2.39
N ARG A 67 -19.21 -5.49 -1.09
CA ARG A 67 -20.33 -5.54 -0.11
C ARG A 67 -21.12 -4.22 -0.08
N LEU A 68 -20.44 -3.09 -0.26
CA LEU A 68 -21.07 -1.75 -0.30
C LEU A 68 -21.58 -1.37 -1.70
N ASN A 69 -21.22 -2.14 -2.72
CA ASN A 69 -21.56 -1.86 -4.10
C ASN A 69 -23.05 -2.09 -4.37
N LYS A 70 -23.67 -1.11 -5.04
CA LYS A 70 -25.09 -1.13 -5.40
C LYS A 70 -25.38 -2.05 -6.58
N GLU A 71 -24.42 -2.23 -7.48
CA GLU A 71 -24.55 -3.03 -8.70
C GLU A 71 -23.59 -4.22 -8.67
N LYS A 72 -24.11 -5.39 -8.27
CA LYS A 72 -23.32 -6.61 -8.21
C LYS A 72 -22.85 -7.04 -9.60
N GLY A 73 -21.58 -7.43 -9.70
CA GLY A 73 -20.94 -7.82 -10.96
C GLY A 73 -20.28 -6.68 -11.73
N THR A 74 -20.54 -5.42 -11.36
CA THR A 74 -19.90 -4.22 -11.95
C THR A 74 -18.95 -3.60 -10.94
N ALA A 75 -17.69 -3.33 -11.31
CA ALA A 75 -16.75 -2.69 -10.40
C ALA A 75 -17.18 -1.25 -10.05
N SER A 76 -17.19 -0.92 -8.75
CA SER A 76 -17.45 0.46 -8.31
C SER A 76 -16.25 1.38 -8.55
N ASN A 77 -16.47 2.70 -8.52
CA ASN A 77 -15.38 3.68 -8.65
C ASN A 77 -14.28 3.49 -7.59
N ASP A 78 -14.66 3.16 -6.35
CA ASP A 78 -13.69 2.90 -5.28
C ASP A 78 -12.88 1.62 -5.56
N MET A 79 -13.51 0.57 -6.13
CA MET A 79 -12.78 -0.64 -6.53
C MET A 79 -11.79 -0.38 -7.67
N ALA A 80 -12.19 0.42 -8.67
CA ALA A 80 -11.30 0.81 -9.77
C ALA A 80 -10.13 1.66 -9.26
N LEU A 81 -10.40 2.64 -8.40
CA LEU A 81 -9.41 3.49 -7.76
C LEU A 81 -8.41 2.69 -6.92
N PHE A 82 -8.91 1.72 -6.14
CA PHE A 82 -8.06 0.82 -5.36
C PHE A 82 -7.09 0.01 -6.22
N LEU A 83 -7.57 -0.46 -7.38
CA LEU A 83 -6.73 -1.18 -8.34
C LEU A 83 -5.64 -0.26 -8.93
N VAL A 84 -6.00 0.96 -9.31
CA VAL A 84 -5.04 1.97 -9.82
C VAL A 84 -3.97 2.27 -8.76
N LEU A 85 -4.36 2.47 -7.50
CA LEU A 85 -3.41 2.72 -6.41
C LEU A 85 -2.47 1.54 -6.17
N ASN A 86 -2.95 0.31 -6.31
CA ASN A 86 -2.09 -0.88 -6.21
C ASN A 86 -1.14 -1.03 -7.40
N ALA A 87 -1.58 -0.68 -8.60
CA ALA A 87 -0.76 -0.72 -9.81
C ALA A 87 0.32 0.38 -9.83
N ALA A 88 0.05 1.54 -9.22
CA ALA A 88 1.00 2.64 -9.11
C ALA A 88 2.24 2.32 -8.23
N CYS A 89 2.26 1.19 -7.50
CA CYS A 89 3.43 0.66 -6.79
C CYS A 89 4.23 1.71 -5.99
N ILE A 90 3.54 2.57 -5.23
CA ILE A 90 4.21 3.54 -4.35
C ILE A 90 4.89 2.74 -3.24
N GLN A 91 6.20 2.57 -3.32
CA GLN A 91 6.99 1.79 -2.36
C GLN A 91 7.97 2.70 -1.64
N LEU A 92 7.83 2.80 -0.31
CA LEU A 92 8.71 3.61 0.53
C LEU A 92 10.05 2.91 0.80
N VAL A 93 10.01 1.58 0.84
CA VAL A 93 11.20 0.76 1.06
C VAL A 93 11.34 -0.20 -0.13
N PRO A 94 12.29 0.06 -1.05
CA PRO A 94 12.54 -0.80 -2.20
C PRO A 94 13.33 -2.05 -1.77
N SER A 95 12.73 -2.86 -0.90
CA SER A 95 13.35 -4.02 -0.26
C SER A 95 13.90 -5.03 -1.27
N THR A 96 13.18 -5.24 -2.37
CA THR A 96 13.62 -6.10 -3.48
C THR A 96 14.92 -5.60 -4.10
N ILE A 97 15.01 -4.31 -4.43
CA ILE A 97 16.21 -3.72 -5.02
C ILE A 97 17.38 -3.71 -4.03
N ILE A 98 17.12 -3.44 -2.75
CA ILE A 98 18.13 -3.54 -1.69
C ILE A 98 18.68 -4.97 -1.61
N SER A 99 17.80 -5.97 -1.72
CA SER A 99 18.19 -7.39 -1.64
C SER A 99 19.01 -7.82 -2.85
N ILE A 100 18.64 -7.38 -4.06
CA ILE A 100 19.42 -7.61 -5.28
C ILE A 100 20.79 -6.93 -5.18
N ARG A 101 20.85 -5.67 -4.73
CA ARG A 101 22.12 -4.94 -4.55
C ARG A 101 23.03 -5.63 -3.55
N ALA A 102 22.47 -6.15 -2.45
CA ALA A 102 23.22 -6.93 -1.47
C ALA A 102 23.75 -8.24 -2.08
N ALA A 103 22.93 -8.97 -2.84
CA ALA A 103 23.33 -10.20 -3.53
C ALA A 103 24.44 -9.96 -4.57
N CYS A 104 24.46 -8.79 -5.21
CA CYS A 104 25.51 -8.38 -6.15
C CYS A 104 26.76 -7.78 -5.47
N GLY A 105 26.89 -7.83 -4.13
CA GLY A 105 28.07 -7.37 -3.41
C GLY A 105 28.19 -5.85 -3.25
N SER A 106 27.09 -5.11 -3.36
CA SER A 106 27.11 -3.64 -3.19
C SER A 106 27.55 -3.26 -1.77
N SER A 107 28.53 -2.34 -1.66
CA SER A 107 29.06 -1.83 -0.40
C SER A 107 28.03 -1.07 0.44
N ASN A 108 27.04 -0.46 -0.22
CA ASN A 108 25.90 0.19 0.42
C ASN A 108 24.60 -0.10 -0.36
N PRO A 109 23.93 -1.23 -0.07
CA PRO A 109 22.68 -1.61 -0.74
C PRO A 109 21.52 -0.63 -0.46
N GLY A 110 21.54 0.04 0.70
CA GLY A 110 20.47 0.93 1.16
C GLY A 110 20.50 2.35 0.58
N ALA A 111 21.57 2.76 -0.10
CA ALA A 111 21.70 4.09 -0.71
C ALA A 111 20.56 4.44 -1.70
N ILE A 112 19.88 3.43 -2.24
CA ILE A 112 18.76 3.59 -3.19
C ILE A 112 17.45 4.07 -2.53
N ILE A 113 17.34 4.04 -1.20
CA ILE A 113 16.11 4.42 -0.48
C ILE A 113 15.74 5.89 -0.75
N LEU A 114 16.69 6.81 -0.59
CA LEU A 114 16.42 8.25 -0.73
C LEU A 114 16.03 8.63 -2.18
N PRO A 115 16.76 8.20 -3.23
CA PRO A 115 16.36 8.42 -4.62
C PRO A 115 15.00 7.81 -4.97
N ALA A 116 14.71 6.59 -4.47
CA ALA A 116 13.45 5.91 -4.75
C ALA A 116 12.23 6.64 -4.14
N ILE A 117 12.37 7.13 -2.90
CA ILE A 117 11.32 7.93 -2.26
C ILE A 117 11.10 9.22 -3.05
N LEU A 118 12.17 9.95 -3.41
CA LEU A 118 12.06 11.19 -4.18
C LEU A 118 11.36 10.96 -5.52
N ALA A 119 11.80 9.96 -6.29
CA ALA A 119 11.21 9.64 -7.59
C ALA A 119 9.71 9.27 -7.49
N ASN A 120 9.34 8.45 -6.50
CA ASN A 120 7.93 8.09 -6.28
C ASN A 120 7.09 9.29 -5.85
N THR A 121 7.62 10.16 -4.97
CA THR A 121 6.87 11.35 -4.54
C THR A 121 6.67 12.35 -5.68
N THR A 122 7.66 12.54 -6.55
CA THR A 122 7.50 13.40 -7.73
C THR A 122 6.53 12.81 -8.75
N ALA A 123 6.61 11.50 -9.00
CA ALA A 123 5.71 10.82 -9.93
C ALA A 123 4.25 10.75 -9.41
N ALA A 124 4.05 10.79 -8.09
CA ALA A 124 2.72 10.83 -7.49
C ALA A 124 2.08 12.23 -7.50
N VAL A 125 2.86 13.30 -7.69
CA VAL A 125 2.40 14.71 -7.66
C VAL A 125 2.24 15.31 -9.06
N MET A 126 2.96 14.80 -10.06
CA MET A 126 2.82 15.16 -11.49
C MET A 126 1.67 14.41 -12.15
#